data_AF-A0A7S3GR79-F1
#
_entry.id   AF-A0A7S3GR79-F1
#
_cell.length_a   1.000
_cell.length_b   1.000
_cell.length_c   1.000
_cell.angle_alpha   90.00
_cell.angle_beta   90.00
_cell.angle_gamma   90.00
#
_symmetry.space_group_name_H-M   'P 1'
#
loop_
_entity.id
_entity.type
_entity.pdbx_description
1 polymer ?
#
loop_
_entity_poly.entity_id
_entity_poly.type
_entity_poly.pdbx_seq_one_letter_code
_entity_poly.pdbx_strand_id
1 'polypeptide(L)'
;GRPVDYNGPRLAEKISSWVEERLKPAYSEVEASDDWSEALEVAGGLTAICAGSGPQSSELLKTFEAAAEHLRGKKLLFLWTASEAEGAIVLHKLGSEPE
;
A
#
# COMPACT_ATOMS: atom_id res chain seq x y z
N GLY A 1 16.00 5.56 0.41
CA GLY A 1 14.80 6.44 0.48
C GLY A 1 15.22 7.85 0.84
N ARG A 2 14.47 8.87 0.39
CA ARG A 2 14.62 10.23 0.95
C ARG A 2 14.00 10.27 2.35
N PRO A 3 14.51 11.10 3.27
CA PRO A 3 13.88 11.33 4.57
C PRO A 3 12.44 11.83 4.38
N VAL A 4 11.50 11.34 5.19
CA VAL A 4 10.12 11.83 5.24
C VAL A 4 10.00 12.74 6.45
N ASP A 5 9.91 14.04 6.21
CA ASP A 5 9.85 15.04 7.28
C ASP A 5 8.44 15.15 7.86
N TYR A 6 8.36 15.25 9.20
CA TYR A 6 7.12 15.58 9.90
C TYR A 6 6.84 17.08 9.78
N ASN A 7 5.77 17.43 9.07
CA ASN A 7 5.34 18.82 8.87
C ASN A 7 4.11 19.22 9.71
N GLY A 8 3.77 18.43 10.73
CA GLY A 8 2.61 18.68 11.60
C GLY A 8 2.94 19.54 12.83
N PRO A 9 1.93 19.81 13.69
CA PRO A 9 2.12 20.54 14.94
C PRO A 9 3.16 19.87 15.85
N ARG A 10 4.02 20.66 16.51
CA ARG A 10 5.06 20.16 17.44
C ARG A 10 4.47 19.80 18.81
N LEU A 11 3.44 18.96 18.81
CA LEU A 11 2.79 18.39 19.97
C LEU A 11 3.23 16.93 20.11
N ALA A 12 3.58 16.50 21.32
CA ALA A 12 4.06 15.15 21.59
C ALA A 12 3.10 14.08 21.05
N GLU A 13 1.80 14.22 21.34
CA GLU A 13 0.76 13.30 20.87
C GLU A 13 0.71 13.20 19.33
N LYS A 14 0.85 14.33 18.62
CA LYS A 14 0.78 14.35 17.16
C LYS A 14 2.02 13.74 16.51
N ILE A 15 3.19 13.94 17.11
CA ILE A 15 4.42 13.30 16.67
C ILE A 15 4.33 11.80 16.93
N SER A 16 3.90 11.38 18.13
CA SER A 16 3.74 9.96 18.47
C SER A 16 2.80 9.24 17.51
N SER A 17 1.60 9.79 17.27
CA SER A 17 0.66 9.19 16.30
C SER A 17 1.23 9.13 14.89
N TRP A 18 1.99 10.15 14.45
CA TRP A 18 2.62 10.14 13.13
C TRP A 18 3.71 9.08 12.98
N VAL A 19 4.47 8.82 14.06
CA VAL A 19 5.46 7.74 14.12
C VAL A 19 4.76 6.38 14.15
N GLU A 20 3.76 6.20 15.02
CA GLU A 20 3.01 4.96 15.15
C GLU A 20 2.37 4.52 13.82
N GLU A 21 1.79 5.45 13.07
CA GLU A 21 1.25 5.17 11.74
C GLU A 21 2.30 4.72 10.71
N ARG A 22 3.55 5.15 10.87
CA ARG A 22 4.69 4.76 10.01
C ARG A 22 5.40 3.48 10.45
N LEU A 23 5.13 3.00 11.66
CA LEU A 23 5.58 1.68 12.09
C LEU A 23 4.75 0.56 11.45
N LYS A 24 3.53 0.89 11.00
CA LYS A 24 2.69 -0.02 10.23
C LYS A 24 3.15 -0.02 8.77
N PRO A 25 3.15 -1.15 8.04
CA PRO A 25 3.43 -1.16 6.60
C PRO A 25 2.49 -0.23 5.81
N ALA A 26 2.99 0.36 4.71
CA ALA A 26 2.18 1.19 3.81
C ALA A 26 1.31 0.37 2.83
N TYR A 27 1.41 -0.95 2.89
CA TYR A 27 0.60 -1.89 2.13
C TYR A 27 -0.11 -2.84 3.08
N SER A 28 -1.12 -3.54 2.59
CA SER A 28 -1.76 -4.65 3.29
C SER A 28 -1.34 -5.96 2.63
N GLU A 29 -0.86 -6.89 3.44
CA GLU A 29 -0.66 -8.26 2.99
C GLU A 29 -1.99 -9.01 3.00
N VAL A 30 -2.20 -9.81 1.97
CA VAL A 30 -3.50 -10.34 1.64
C VAL A 30 -3.43 -11.74 1.04
N GLU A 31 -4.43 -12.58 1.34
CA GLU A 31 -4.49 -13.94 0.82
C GLU A 31 -5.17 -13.96 -0.56
N ALA A 32 -4.74 -14.87 -1.44
CA ALA A 32 -5.29 -14.99 -2.79
C ALA A 32 -6.81 -15.29 -2.83
N SER A 33 -7.38 -15.77 -1.72
CA SER A 33 -8.81 -16.08 -1.56
C SER A 33 -9.69 -14.92 -1.13
N ASP A 34 -9.10 -13.79 -0.74
CA ASP A 34 -9.85 -12.68 -0.18
C ASP A 34 -10.58 -11.89 -1.30
N ASP A 35 -11.84 -11.55 -1.05
CA ASP A 35 -12.65 -10.74 -1.97
C ASP A 35 -12.32 -9.25 -1.81
N TRP A 36 -11.60 -8.71 -2.78
CA TRP A 36 -11.13 -7.31 -2.80
C TRP A 36 -12.24 -6.29 -3.05
N SER A 37 -13.42 -6.74 -3.46
CA SER A 37 -14.56 -5.89 -3.80
C SER A 37 -15.04 -5.08 -2.60
N GLU A 38 -14.99 -5.68 -1.40
CA GLU A 38 -15.42 -5.04 -0.16
C GLU A 38 -14.41 -3.97 0.30
N ALA A 39 -13.10 -4.23 0.12
CA ALA A 39 -12.05 -3.24 0.37
C ALA A 39 -12.15 -2.03 -0.58
N LEU A 40 -12.62 -2.24 -1.81
CA LEU A 40 -12.94 -1.19 -2.78
C LEU A 40 -14.15 -0.34 -2.34
N GLU A 41 -15.22 -0.97 -1.85
CA GLU A 41 -16.44 -0.27 -1.43
C GLU A 41 -16.25 0.55 -0.15
N VAL A 42 -15.52 0.00 0.84
CA VAL A 42 -15.24 0.70 2.10
C VAL A 42 -14.33 1.91 1.89
N ALA A 43 -13.49 1.87 0.87
CA ALA A 43 -12.49 2.88 0.64
C ALA A 43 -12.98 4.07 -0.20
N GLY A 44 -14.23 4.51 0.02
CA GLY A 44 -15.05 5.53 -0.69
C GLY A 44 -14.42 6.91 -0.98
N GLY A 45 -13.24 6.90 -1.57
CA GLY A 45 -12.34 8.03 -1.80
C GLY A 45 -11.02 7.64 -2.47
N LEU A 46 -10.71 6.34 -2.63
CA LEU A 46 -9.61 5.84 -3.45
C LEU A 46 -9.89 6.03 -4.95
N THR A 47 -8.81 6.19 -5.69
CA THR A 47 -8.81 6.33 -7.16
C THR A 47 -8.31 5.07 -7.86
N ALA A 48 -7.51 4.25 -7.18
CA ALA A 48 -6.98 3.00 -7.71
C ALA A 48 -6.43 2.06 -6.61
N ILE A 49 -6.18 0.81 -6.96
CA ILE A 49 -5.45 -0.20 -6.19
C ILE A 49 -4.22 -0.62 -6.99
N CYS A 50 -3.06 -0.63 -6.33
CA CYS A 50 -1.85 -1.28 -6.82
C CYS A 50 -1.73 -2.64 -6.12
N ALA A 51 -2.00 -3.71 -6.85
CA ALA A 51 -1.89 -5.08 -6.36
C ALA A 51 -0.58 -5.69 -6.85
N GLY A 52 0.23 -6.20 -5.93
CA GLY A 52 1.43 -6.96 -6.24
C GLY A 52 1.32 -8.40 -5.76
N SER A 53 2.03 -9.30 -6.43
CA SER A 53 2.19 -10.68 -5.98
C SER A 53 3.63 -11.13 -6.13
N GLY A 54 4.05 -12.09 -5.32
CA GLY A 54 5.36 -12.74 -5.45
C GLY A 54 6.00 -13.10 -4.11
N PRO A 55 7.26 -13.59 -4.14
CA PRO A 55 7.92 -14.07 -2.93
C PRO A 55 8.19 -12.95 -1.94
N GLN A 56 8.02 -13.21 -0.65
CA GLN A 56 8.31 -12.22 0.42
C GLN A 56 9.79 -11.79 0.47
N SER A 57 10.69 -12.58 -0.11
CA SER A 57 12.12 -12.24 -0.20
C SER A 57 12.50 -11.48 -1.48
N SER A 58 11.53 -11.19 -2.36
CA SER A 58 11.79 -10.61 -3.67
C SER A 58 12.22 -9.14 -3.62
N GLU A 59 13.11 -8.74 -4.54
CA GLU A 59 13.43 -7.32 -4.77
C GLU A 59 12.21 -6.52 -5.26
N LEU A 60 11.25 -7.20 -5.89
CA LEU A 60 9.98 -6.60 -6.30
C LEU A 60 9.18 -6.14 -5.08
N LEU A 61 9.06 -6.97 -4.04
CA LEU A 61 8.38 -6.56 -2.80
C LEU A 61 9.07 -5.34 -2.19
N LYS A 62 10.40 -5.32 -2.07
CA LYS A 62 11.12 -4.15 -1.52
C LYS A 62 10.84 -2.86 -2.31
N THR A 63 10.76 -2.97 -3.64
CA THR A 63 10.43 -1.84 -4.52
C THR A 63 8.96 -1.42 -4.34
N PHE A 64 8.07 -2.39 -4.21
CA PHE A 64 6.65 -2.18 -3.94
C PHE A 64 6.43 -1.47 -2.60
N GLU A 65 7.10 -1.89 -1.54
CA GLU A 65 7.09 -1.25 -0.22
C GLU A 65 7.55 0.21 -0.30
N ALA A 66 8.65 0.46 -1.00
CA ALA A 66 9.16 1.82 -1.19
C ALA A 66 8.16 2.71 -1.95
N ALA A 67 7.46 2.16 -2.96
CA ALA A 67 6.42 2.86 -3.69
C ALA A 67 5.19 3.13 -2.82
N ALA A 68 4.76 2.15 -2.04
CA ALA A 68 3.65 2.27 -1.09
C ALA A 68 3.91 3.37 -0.07
N GLU A 69 5.12 3.43 0.51
CA GLU A 69 5.52 4.50 1.44
C GLU A 69 5.54 5.87 0.76
N HIS A 70 6.03 5.96 -0.47
CA HIS A 70 6.07 7.22 -1.21
C HIS A 70 4.67 7.77 -1.49
N LEU A 71 3.71 6.89 -1.72
CA LEU A 71 2.33 7.22 -2.06
C LEU A 71 1.37 7.08 -0.86
N ARG A 72 1.90 6.88 0.36
CA ARG A 72 1.11 6.78 1.59
C ARG A 72 0.24 8.02 1.77
N GLY A 73 -1.05 7.78 2.05
CA GLY A 73 -2.04 8.85 2.22
C GLY A 73 -2.50 9.51 0.91
N LYS A 74 -2.03 9.04 -0.25
CA LYS A 74 -2.69 9.31 -1.54
C LYS A 74 -3.93 8.43 -1.65
N LYS A 75 -4.79 8.74 -2.62
CA LYS A 75 -6.01 7.97 -2.94
C LYS A 75 -5.66 6.65 -3.65
N LEU A 76 -4.69 5.90 -3.15
CA LEU A 76 -4.21 4.65 -3.72
C LEU A 76 -4.00 3.62 -2.61
N LEU A 77 -4.55 2.42 -2.79
CA LEU A 77 -4.34 1.29 -1.88
C LEU A 77 -3.28 0.36 -2.45
N PHE A 78 -2.37 -0.12 -1.59
CA PHE A 78 -1.34 -1.08 -1.95
C PHE A 78 -1.63 -2.41 -1.29
N LEU A 79 -1.72 -3.46 -2.10
CA LEU A 79 -2.00 -4.83 -1.64
C LEU A 79 -0.88 -5.76 -2.12
N TRP A 80 -0.44 -6.67 -1.26
CA TRP A 80 0.55 -7.68 -1.64
C TRP A 80 0.05 -9.09 -1.32
N THR A 81 0.09 -9.97 -2.31
CA THR A 81 -0.21 -11.39 -2.15
C THR A 81 1.07 -12.21 -2.21
N ALA A 82 1.40 -12.89 -1.11
CA ALA A 82 2.54 -13.80 -1.10
C ALA A 82 2.34 -14.96 -2.08
N SER A 83 3.34 -15.23 -2.92
CA SER A 83 3.30 -16.31 -3.89
C SER A 83 4.72 -16.82 -4.19
N GLU A 84 4.86 -18.11 -4.43
CA GLU A 84 6.13 -18.70 -4.90
C GLU A 84 6.37 -18.49 -6.41
N ALA A 85 5.36 -17.99 -7.13
CA ALA A 85 5.45 -17.68 -8.55
C ALA A 85 6.26 -16.40 -8.81
N GLU A 86 6.64 -16.17 -10.07
CA GLU A 86 7.25 -14.91 -10.48
C GLU A 86 6.32 -13.74 -10.17
N GLY A 87 6.90 -12.65 -9.68
CA GLY A 87 6.11 -11.54 -9.17
C GLY A 87 5.48 -10.70 -10.27
N ALA A 88 4.29 -10.19 -10.01
CA ALA A 88 3.54 -9.35 -10.93
C ALA A 88 2.95 -8.14 -10.19
N ILE A 89 2.75 -7.03 -10.91
CA ILE A 89 2.07 -5.83 -10.40
C ILE A 89 0.94 -5.48 -11.35
N VAL A 90 -0.25 -5.24 -10.80
CA VAL A 90 -1.45 -4.82 -11.53
C VAL A 90 -2.01 -3.55 -10.89
N LEU A 91 -2.38 -2.57 -11.72
CA LEU A 91 -2.99 -1.33 -11.27
C LEU A 91 -4.47 -1.30 -11.66
N HIS A 92 -5.34 -1.53 -10.69
CA HIS A 92 -6.79 -1.41 -10.88
C HIS A 92 -7.21 0.04 -10.67
N LYS A 93 -7.69 0.70 -11.73
CA LYS A 93 -8.25 2.06 -11.63
C LYS A 93 -9.76 2.00 -11.55
N LEU A 94 -10.35 2.85 -10.71
CA LEU A 94 -11.81 2.93 -10.58
C LEU A 94 -12.43 3.38 -11.92
N GLY A 95 -13.29 2.54 -12.52
CA GLY A 95 -14.01 2.87 -13.76
C GLY A 95 -13.31 2.48 -15.08
N SER A 96 -12.23 1.71 -15.03
CA SER A 96 -11.56 1.16 -16.23
C SER A 96 -11.20 -0.31 -16.02
N GLU A 97 -11.26 -1.12 -17.08
CA GLU A 97 -10.79 -2.51 -17.04
C GLU A 97 -9.30 -2.57 -16.64
N PRO A 98 -8.87 -3.63 -15.93
CA PRO A 98 -7.46 -3.80 -15.58
C PRO A 98 -6.59 -3.98 -16.84
N GLU A 99 -5.51 -3.19 -16.94
CA GLU A 99 -4.45 -3.32 -17.97
C GLU A 99 -3.33 -4.24 -17.49
#